data_AF-A0A1M5FS76-F1
#
_entry.id   AF-A0A1M5FS76-F1
#
_cell.length_a   1.000
_cell.length_b   1.000
_cell.length_c   1.000
_cell.angle_alpha   90.00
_cell.angle_beta   90.00
_cell.angle_gamma   90.00
#
_symmetry.space_group_name_H-M   'P 1'
#
loop_
_entity.id
_entity.type
_entity.pdbx_description
1 polymer ?
#
loop_
_entity_poly.entity_id
_entity_poly.type
_entity_poly.pdbx_seq_one_letter_code
_entity_poly.pdbx_strand_id
1 'polypeptide(L)'
;MKKKGNKSSKYKQDIVIYHPKENSIHIDNFPTELHPDAKEIDLKLNIPSYIPDFLYRSLVKIGLTLIPENTIESFQETLAWLMDTSSETIFPASMFFSIFPFSNPSDKIRCVVFSRRESVQREIPRTLLVLSYQNFSFQTFFPVSFSENKGILTPFPVAIPTPLDLNLNLAKQVVHKSVDLSKRDRIKGEKVELIIKSSD
;
A
#
# COMPACT_ATOMS: atom_id res chain seq x y z
N MET A 1 -40.70 29.50 -3.67
CA MET A 1 -40.42 28.15 -4.22
C MET A 1 -40.00 27.22 -3.08
N LYS A 2 -40.79 26.18 -2.76
CA LYS A 2 -40.46 25.20 -1.71
C LYS A 2 -39.51 24.14 -2.28
N LYS A 3 -38.34 23.94 -1.65
CA LYS A 3 -37.38 22.88 -2.00
C LYS A 3 -38.01 21.51 -1.71
N LYS A 4 -38.09 20.63 -2.73
CA LYS A 4 -38.39 19.20 -2.55
C LYS A 4 -37.22 18.57 -1.80
N GLY A 5 -37.42 18.23 -0.52
CA GLY A 5 -36.47 17.40 0.23
C GLY A 5 -36.46 15.99 -0.35
N ASN A 6 -35.27 15.44 -0.61
CA ASN A 6 -35.10 14.04 -0.97
C ASN A 6 -35.63 13.16 0.17
N LYS A 7 -36.56 12.25 -0.14
CA LYS A 7 -37.00 11.21 0.79
C LYS A 7 -35.84 10.23 0.98
N SER A 8 -35.27 10.17 2.17
CA SER A 8 -34.41 9.06 2.56
C SER A 8 -35.25 7.78 2.61
N SER A 9 -34.68 6.66 2.16
CA SER A 9 -35.28 5.34 2.32
C SER A 9 -35.41 5.05 3.82
N LYS A 10 -36.63 4.89 4.31
CA LYS A 10 -36.87 4.45 5.70
C LYS A 10 -36.64 2.94 5.75
N TYR A 11 -35.48 2.53 6.26
CA TYR A 11 -35.27 1.14 6.65
C TYR A 11 -36.07 0.84 7.92
N LYS A 12 -36.54 -0.41 8.08
CA LYS A 12 -37.37 -0.83 9.23
C LYS A 12 -36.61 -0.79 10.56
N GLN A 13 -35.27 -0.75 10.51
CA GLN A 13 -34.38 -0.59 11.65
C GLN A 13 -33.28 0.39 11.24
N ASP A 14 -32.90 1.28 12.16
CA ASP A 14 -31.75 2.15 11.97
C ASP A 14 -30.50 1.26 11.96
N ILE A 15 -29.87 1.12 10.79
CA ILE A 15 -28.55 0.49 10.69
C ILE A 15 -27.59 1.41 11.41
N VAL A 16 -26.99 0.92 12.48
CA VAL A 16 -26.07 1.72 13.26
C VAL A 16 -24.66 1.26 13.01
N ILE A 17 -23.93 2.11 12.28
CA ILE A 17 -22.53 1.91 11.97
C ILE A 17 -21.74 2.69 13.01
N TYR A 18 -21.12 1.97 13.93
CA TYR A 18 -20.20 2.58 14.87
C TYR A 18 -18.77 2.15 14.55
N HIS A 19 -17.84 2.98 15.01
CA HIS A 19 -16.41 2.72 14.94
C HIS A 19 -15.92 2.49 16.37
N PRO A 20 -16.13 1.29 16.95
CA PRO A 20 -15.81 1.05 18.33
C PRO A 20 -14.34 0.63 18.36
N LYS A 21 -13.47 1.63 18.54
CA LYS A 21 -11.99 1.50 18.57
C LYS A 21 -11.39 1.26 17.18
N GLU A 22 -10.19 1.82 16.99
CA GLU A 22 -9.53 1.97 15.71
C GLU A 22 -9.49 0.65 14.90
N ASN A 23 -10.15 0.69 13.73
CA ASN A 23 -10.08 -0.29 12.63
C ASN A 23 -11.04 -1.49 12.64
N SER A 24 -12.18 -1.41 13.32
CA SER A 24 -13.31 -2.30 13.01
C SER A 24 -14.58 -1.51 12.70
N ILE A 25 -15.31 -1.92 11.67
CA ILE A 25 -16.66 -1.42 11.40
C ILE A 25 -17.60 -2.46 12.01
N HIS A 26 -18.25 -2.09 13.11
CA HIS A 26 -19.32 -2.89 13.67
C HIS A 26 -20.64 -2.41 13.08
N ILE A 27 -21.37 -3.32 12.42
CA ILE A 27 -22.68 -3.04 11.85
C ILE A 27 -23.71 -3.73 12.75
N ASP A 28 -24.32 -2.97 13.64
CA ASP A 28 -25.47 -3.43 14.40
C ASP A 28 -26.69 -3.55 13.47
N ASN A 29 -27.48 -4.62 13.64
CA ASN A 29 -28.66 -4.92 12.82
C ASN A 29 -28.33 -5.10 11.33
N PHE A 30 -27.33 -5.93 11.00
CA PHE A 30 -27.05 -6.29 9.61
C PHE A 30 -28.34 -6.83 8.94
N PRO A 31 -28.79 -6.27 7.79
CA PRO A 31 -30.06 -6.66 7.20
C PRO A 31 -29.98 -8.11 6.71
N THR A 32 -30.52 -9.04 7.48
CA THR A 32 -30.66 -10.46 7.10
C THR A 32 -31.49 -10.64 5.83
N GLU A 33 -32.28 -9.63 5.46
CA GLU A 33 -33.05 -9.56 4.21
C GLU A 33 -32.17 -9.43 2.95
N LEU A 34 -30.89 -9.04 3.07
CA LEU A 34 -29.97 -8.90 1.92
C LEU A 34 -29.39 -10.25 1.44
N HIS A 35 -29.26 -11.24 2.34
CA HIS A 35 -29.19 -12.69 2.07
C HIS A 35 -28.93 -13.40 3.42
N PRO A 36 -29.72 -14.39 3.84
CA PRO A 36 -29.52 -15.08 5.12
C PRO A 36 -28.21 -15.89 5.20
N ASP A 37 -27.55 -16.14 4.07
CA ASP A 37 -26.31 -16.93 3.95
C ASP A 37 -25.07 -16.12 3.50
N ALA A 38 -25.20 -14.79 3.33
CA ALA A 38 -24.09 -13.98 2.83
C ALA A 38 -23.02 -13.80 3.92
N LYS A 39 -22.03 -14.70 3.91
CA LYS A 39 -20.79 -14.58 4.72
C LYS A 39 -19.87 -13.46 4.24
N GLU A 40 -20.23 -12.74 3.17
CA GLU A 40 -19.38 -11.77 2.49
C GLU A 40 -20.17 -10.50 2.12
N ILE A 41 -19.51 -9.34 2.20
CA ILE A 41 -20.01 -8.05 1.73
C ILE A 41 -19.07 -7.50 0.68
N ASP A 42 -19.62 -7.16 -0.49
CA ASP A 42 -18.90 -6.49 -1.57
C ASP A 42 -18.97 -4.97 -1.41
N LEU A 43 -17.85 -4.36 -1.03
CA LEU A 43 -17.73 -2.91 -1.00
C LEU A 43 -17.07 -2.40 -2.27
N LYS A 44 -17.79 -1.55 -3.01
CA LYS A 44 -17.26 -0.83 -4.18
C LYS A 44 -16.79 0.56 -3.76
N LEU A 45 -15.49 0.72 -3.61
CA LEU A 45 -14.86 1.98 -3.21
C LEU A 45 -14.39 2.75 -4.44
N ASN A 46 -14.73 4.03 -4.52
CA ASN A 46 -14.16 4.93 -5.53
C ASN A 46 -12.83 5.47 -5.00
N ILE A 47 -11.75 5.23 -5.73
CA ILE A 47 -10.43 5.75 -5.38
C ILE A 47 -10.32 7.20 -5.90
N PRO A 48 -9.80 8.14 -5.08
CA PRO A 48 -9.42 9.46 -5.56
C PRO A 48 -8.50 9.38 -6.76
N SER A 49 -8.52 10.39 -7.63
CA SER A 49 -7.59 10.40 -8.77
C SER A 49 -6.14 10.51 -8.29
N TYR A 50 -5.24 9.74 -8.91
CA TYR A 50 -3.82 9.74 -8.57
C TYR A 50 -2.96 9.57 -9.83
N ILE A 51 -1.66 9.87 -9.70
CA ILE A 51 -0.65 9.59 -10.73
C ILE A 51 0.29 8.53 -10.14
N PRO A 52 0.37 7.32 -10.72
CA PRO A 52 1.16 6.23 -10.14
C PRO A 52 2.63 6.58 -9.89
N ASP A 53 3.29 7.27 -10.84
CA ASP A 53 4.67 7.71 -10.68
C ASP A 53 4.85 8.67 -9.48
N PHE A 54 3.86 9.53 -9.21
CA PHE A 54 3.91 10.43 -8.06
C PHE A 54 3.71 9.69 -6.74
N LEU A 55 2.93 8.60 -6.73
CA LEU A 55 2.82 7.73 -5.57
C LEU A 55 4.17 7.08 -5.26
N TYR A 56 4.85 6.54 -6.28
CA TYR A 56 6.19 5.99 -6.14
C TYR A 56 7.20 7.03 -5.61
N ARG A 57 7.26 8.21 -6.22
CA ARG A 57 8.11 9.32 -5.76
C ARG A 57 7.80 9.73 -4.31
N SER A 58 6.54 9.67 -3.90
CA SER A 58 6.14 9.99 -2.53
C SER A 58 6.68 8.95 -1.53
N LEU A 59 6.65 7.66 -1.89
CA LEU A 59 7.28 6.61 -1.10
C LEU A 59 8.79 6.81 -1.01
N VAL A 60 9.48 7.08 -2.11
CA VAL A 60 10.93 7.35 -2.11
C VAL A 60 11.26 8.56 -1.23
N LYS A 61 10.46 9.63 -1.28
CA LYS A 61 10.62 10.79 -0.38
C LYS A 61 10.52 10.41 1.08
N ILE A 62 9.52 9.59 1.45
CA ILE A 62 9.42 9.06 2.83
C ILE A 62 10.70 8.31 3.20
N GLY A 63 11.18 7.43 2.33
CA GLY A 63 12.41 6.68 2.58
C GLY A 63 13.62 7.59 2.80
N LEU A 64 13.79 8.64 2.00
CA LEU A 64 14.90 9.59 2.13
C LEU A 64 14.90 10.32 3.48
N THR A 65 13.73 10.59 4.06
CA THR A 65 13.67 11.20 5.41
C THR A 65 14.23 10.31 6.52
N LEU A 66 14.38 9.00 6.27
CA LEU A 66 14.98 8.05 7.20
C LEU A 66 16.49 7.87 7.00
N ILE A 67 17.06 8.43 5.93
CA ILE A 67 18.49 8.32 5.65
C ILE A 67 19.26 9.28 6.58
N PRO A 68 20.27 8.79 7.32
CA PRO A 68 21.13 9.66 8.11
C PRO A 68 21.82 10.73 7.26
N GLU A 69 21.89 11.95 7.78
CA GLU A 69 22.43 13.12 7.07
C GLU A 69 23.86 12.90 6.55
N ASN A 70 24.71 12.21 7.33
CA ASN A 70 26.08 11.88 6.92
C ASN A 70 26.19 10.88 5.76
N THR A 71 25.09 10.27 5.34
CA THR A 71 25.04 9.31 4.21
C THR A 71 24.18 9.80 3.05
N ILE A 72 23.50 10.95 3.19
CA ILE A 72 22.60 11.48 2.17
C ILE A 72 23.31 11.81 0.85
N GLU A 73 24.62 12.11 0.92
CA GLU A 73 25.45 12.36 -0.25
C GLU A 73 25.51 11.17 -1.20
N SER A 74 25.33 9.94 -0.71
CA SER A 74 25.24 8.75 -1.57
C SER A 74 23.94 8.68 -2.40
N PHE A 75 22.98 9.58 -2.18
CA PHE A 75 21.67 9.59 -2.81
C PHE A 75 21.44 10.80 -3.73
N GLN A 76 22.49 11.51 -4.15
CA GLN A 76 22.36 12.69 -5.02
C GLN A 76 21.63 12.38 -6.34
N GLU A 77 21.88 11.21 -6.95
CA GLU A 77 21.17 10.79 -8.16
C GLU A 77 19.68 10.55 -7.90
N THR A 78 19.32 9.97 -6.75
CA THR A 78 17.92 9.82 -6.33
C THR A 78 17.25 11.19 -6.09
N LEU A 79 17.96 12.13 -5.46
CA LEU A 79 17.47 13.49 -5.24
C LEU A 79 17.28 14.25 -6.56
N ALA A 80 18.24 14.16 -7.47
CA ALA A 80 18.13 14.75 -8.81
C ALA A 80 16.95 14.14 -9.58
N TRP A 81 16.79 12.82 -9.56
CA TRP A 81 15.64 12.14 -10.14
C TRP A 81 14.33 12.62 -9.54
N LEU A 82 14.25 12.82 -8.21
CA LEU A 82 13.02 13.33 -7.57
C LEU A 82 12.62 14.71 -8.05
N MET A 83 13.59 15.55 -8.40
CA MET A 83 13.37 16.91 -8.91
C MET A 83 13.03 16.94 -10.40
N ASP A 84 13.53 15.97 -11.17
CA ASP A 84 13.23 15.80 -12.59
C ASP A 84 12.15 14.75 -12.84
N THR A 85 10.92 15.21 -13.07
CA THR A 85 9.78 14.32 -13.38
C THR A 85 9.85 13.67 -14.76
N SER A 86 10.73 14.14 -15.65
CA SER A 86 10.92 13.56 -16.98
C SER A 86 11.93 12.41 -16.99
N SER A 87 12.83 12.39 -16.01
CA SER A 87 13.89 11.39 -15.84
C SER A 87 13.34 9.96 -15.80
N GLU A 88 13.98 9.09 -16.58
CA GLU A 88 13.71 7.65 -16.59
C GLU A 88 14.66 6.91 -15.65
N THR A 89 14.18 5.79 -15.13
CA THR A 89 14.94 4.88 -14.27
C THR A 89 15.08 3.54 -14.98
N ILE A 90 16.14 2.79 -14.66
CA ILE A 90 16.36 1.47 -15.25
C ILE A 90 15.15 0.56 -15.01
N PHE A 91 14.64 0.62 -13.79
CA PHE A 91 13.47 -0.15 -13.41
C PHE A 91 12.21 0.67 -13.52
N PRO A 92 11.12 0.08 -14.04
CA PRO A 92 9.81 0.68 -13.92
C PRO A 92 9.49 0.82 -12.43
N ALA A 93 8.97 1.99 -12.06
CA ALA A 93 8.47 2.22 -10.71
C ALA A 93 7.44 1.15 -10.35
N SER A 94 7.64 0.48 -9.22
CA SER A 94 6.74 -0.57 -8.77
C SER A 94 6.71 -0.68 -7.26
N MET A 95 5.66 -1.30 -6.74
CA MET A 95 5.48 -1.54 -5.33
C MET A 95 4.89 -2.91 -5.10
N PHE A 96 5.39 -3.58 -4.07
CA PHE A 96 4.77 -4.78 -3.53
C PHE A 96 3.86 -4.39 -2.37
N PHE A 97 2.58 -4.68 -2.51
CA PHE A 97 1.54 -4.34 -1.55
C PHE A 97 1.02 -5.60 -0.88
N SER A 98 0.96 -5.59 0.45
CA SER A 98 0.44 -6.70 1.25
C SER A 98 -0.70 -6.24 2.14
N ILE A 99 -1.75 -7.04 2.20
CA ILE A 99 -2.86 -6.89 3.15
C ILE A 99 -2.86 -8.08 4.11
N PHE A 100 -2.76 -7.78 5.39
CA PHE A 100 -2.81 -8.74 6.50
C PHE A 100 -4.25 -8.91 7.01
N PRO A 101 -4.61 -10.07 7.59
CA PRO A 101 -5.89 -10.27 8.23
C PRO A 101 -6.21 -9.21 9.30
N PHE A 102 -7.42 -8.66 9.25
CA PHE A 102 -7.91 -7.63 10.19
C PHE A 102 -8.08 -8.12 11.63
N SER A 103 -7.96 -9.43 11.88
CA SER A 103 -8.00 -9.99 13.23
C SER A 103 -6.80 -9.57 14.09
N ASN A 104 -5.68 -9.16 13.48
CA ASN A 104 -4.47 -8.78 14.19
C ASN A 104 -3.79 -7.57 13.52
N PRO A 105 -4.35 -6.35 13.66
CA PRO A 105 -3.74 -5.15 13.09
C PRO A 105 -2.44 -4.79 13.83
N SER A 106 -1.47 -4.23 13.11
CA SER A 106 -0.31 -3.63 13.76
C SER A 106 -0.69 -2.29 14.40
N ASP A 107 -0.43 -2.17 15.70
CA ASP A 107 -0.63 -0.96 16.51
C ASP A 107 0.37 0.18 16.21
N LYS A 108 1.36 -0.06 15.36
CA LYS A 108 2.47 0.86 15.10
C LYS A 108 2.65 1.08 13.61
N ILE A 109 2.90 2.34 13.26
CA ILE A 109 3.47 2.69 11.96
C ILE A 109 4.95 2.31 12.02
N ARG A 110 5.40 1.50 11.07
CA ARG A 110 6.82 1.15 10.90
C ARG A 110 7.26 1.56 9.52
N CYS A 111 8.39 2.23 9.45
CA CYS A 111 9.00 2.65 8.21
C CYS A 111 10.48 2.32 8.31
N VAL A 112 10.97 1.45 7.43
CA VAL A 112 12.32 0.89 7.49
C VAL A 112 12.96 1.02 6.12
N VAL A 113 14.18 1.53 6.09
CA VAL A 113 15.02 1.52 4.90
C VAL A 113 16.09 0.44 5.05
N PHE A 114 16.24 -0.39 4.03
CA PHE A 114 17.29 -1.39 3.94
C PHE A 114 18.33 -0.97 2.91
N SER A 115 19.60 -1.10 3.26
CA SER A 115 20.71 -0.91 2.34
C SER A 115 21.37 -2.25 2.03
N ARG A 116 21.62 -2.49 0.74
CA ARG A 116 22.39 -3.63 0.25
C ARG A 116 23.81 -3.54 0.79
N ARG A 117 24.30 -4.63 1.39
CA ARG A 117 25.71 -4.75 1.81
C ARG A 117 26.60 -4.84 0.58
N GLU A 118 27.79 -4.23 0.65
CA GLU A 118 28.76 -4.23 -0.46
C GLU A 118 29.20 -5.64 -0.89
N SER A 119 29.21 -6.59 0.04
CA SER A 119 29.55 -8.00 -0.25
C SER A 119 28.49 -8.75 -1.06
N VAL A 120 27.30 -8.17 -1.27
CA VAL A 120 26.22 -8.79 -2.03
C VAL A 120 26.45 -8.54 -3.53
N GLN A 121 26.91 -9.57 -4.23
CA GLN A 121 27.09 -9.54 -5.68
C GLN A 121 25.79 -9.70 -6.47
N ARG A 122 24.67 -10.03 -5.82
CA ARG A 122 23.36 -10.14 -6.47
C ARG A 122 22.91 -8.80 -7.03
N GLU A 123 22.32 -8.86 -8.21
CA GLU A 123 21.82 -7.72 -8.95
C GLU A 123 20.43 -7.33 -8.44
N ILE A 124 20.37 -6.73 -7.26
CA ILE A 124 19.14 -6.21 -6.63
C ILE A 124 19.32 -4.72 -6.33
N PRO A 125 18.22 -3.94 -6.25
CA PRO A 125 18.32 -2.51 -5.91
C PRO A 125 19.10 -2.26 -4.61
N ARG A 126 19.90 -1.19 -4.60
CA ARG A 126 20.72 -0.81 -3.43
C ARG A 126 19.90 -0.52 -2.19
N THR A 127 18.77 0.14 -2.36
CA THR A 127 17.99 0.67 -1.25
C THR A 127 16.54 0.29 -1.41
N LEU A 128 15.98 -0.27 -0.33
CA LEU A 128 14.58 -0.67 -0.25
C LEU A 128 13.90 0.10 0.87
N LEU A 129 12.62 0.39 0.66
CA LEU A 129 11.74 0.94 1.67
C LEU A 129 10.65 -0.08 1.98
N VAL A 130 10.39 -0.29 3.27
CA VAL A 130 9.20 -0.98 3.77
C VAL A 130 8.45 -0.04 4.70
N LEU A 131 7.23 0.31 4.32
CA LEU A 131 6.28 1.06 5.14
C LEU A 131 5.14 0.10 5.50
N SER A 132 4.83 -0.03 6.78
CA SER A 132 3.69 -0.81 7.25
C SER A 132 2.91 -0.06 8.31
N TYR A 133 1.60 -0.10 8.23
CA TYR A 133 0.70 0.42 9.25
C TYR A 133 -0.59 -0.40 9.25
N GLN A 134 -1.15 -0.65 10.43
CA GLN A 134 -2.35 -1.47 10.59
C GLN A 134 -2.19 -2.82 9.89
N ASN A 135 -3.01 -3.07 8.86
CA ASN A 135 -3.04 -4.31 8.08
C ASN A 135 -2.36 -4.16 6.72
N PHE A 136 -1.67 -3.04 6.48
CA PHE A 136 -1.10 -2.73 5.17
C PHE A 136 0.42 -2.71 5.25
N SER A 137 1.07 -3.29 4.24
CA SER A 137 2.50 -3.13 4.01
C SER A 137 2.78 -2.79 2.56
N PHE A 138 3.66 -1.82 2.37
CA PHE A 138 4.12 -1.29 1.11
C PHE A 138 5.63 -1.48 1.08
N GLN A 139 6.11 -2.21 0.10
CA GLN A 139 7.53 -2.39 -0.14
C GLN A 139 7.86 -1.85 -1.52
N THR A 140 8.90 -1.03 -1.59
CA THR A 140 9.40 -0.49 -2.85
C THR A 140 10.92 -0.33 -2.80
N PHE A 141 11.52 0.05 -3.92
CA PHE A 141 12.96 0.29 -4.03
C PHE A 141 13.22 1.72 -4.47
N PHE A 142 14.38 2.26 -4.11
CA PHE A 142 14.81 3.57 -4.61
C PHE A 142 15.19 3.44 -6.09
N PRO A 143 15.04 4.50 -6.89
CA PRO A 143 15.39 4.47 -8.30
C PRO A 143 16.85 4.04 -8.47
N VAL A 144 17.08 3.05 -9.32
CA VAL A 144 18.45 2.62 -9.65
C VAL A 144 18.93 3.42 -10.85
N SER A 145 20.07 4.08 -10.67
CA SER A 145 20.70 4.88 -11.71
C SER A 145 21.44 4.01 -12.71
N PHE A 146 21.58 4.52 -13.94
CA PHE A 146 22.35 3.90 -15.02
C PHE A 146 23.83 3.69 -14.65
N SER A 147 24.38 4.50 -13.75
CA SER A 147 25.77 4.39 -13.27
C SER A 147 25.99 3.18 -12.35
N GLU A 148 24.95 2.73 -11.62
CA GLU A 148 25.04 1.56 -10.74
C GLU A 148 24.97 0.23 -11.51
N ASN A 149 24.48 0.22 -12.75
CA ASN A 149 24.17 -1.02 -13.44
C ASN A 149 25.35 -1.62 -14.23
N LYS A 150 25.78 -2.81 -13.81
CA LYS A 150 26.75 -3.66 -14.54
C LYS A 150 26.15 -4.97 -15.07
N GLY A 151 24.83 -5.19 -14.97
CA GLY A 151 24.14 -6.38 -15.51
C GLY A 151 22.59 -6.33 -15.49
N ILE A 152 21.93 -7.48 -15.31
CA ILE A 152 20.45 -7.62 -15.36
C ILE A 152 19.91 -7.65 -13.94
N LEU A 153 19.76 -6.46 -13.35
CA LEU A 153 19.13 -6.32 -12.06
C LEU A 153 17.72 -6.96 -12.07
N THR A 154 17.41 -7.76 -11.04
CA THR A 154 16.10 -8.39 -10.86
C THR A 154 15.31 -7.60 -9.83
N PRO A 155 14.10 -7.10 -10.15
CA PRO A 155 13.24 -6.53 -9.13
C PRO A 155 12.91 -7.60 -8.09
N PHE A 156 12.83 -7.17 -6.84
CA PHE A 156 12.90 -8.07 -5.68
C PHE A 156 11.80 -9.14 -5.73
N PRO A 157 12.12 -10.45 -5.70
CA PRO A 157 11.15 -11.51 -5.96
C PRO A 157 10.27 -11.86 -4.75
N VAL A 158 10.56 -11.34 -3.55
CA VAL A 158 9.91 -11.77 -2.30
C VAL A 158 9.61 -10.58 -1.37
N ALA A 159 8.45 -10.60 -0.72
CA ALA A 159 8.13 -9.67 0.35
C ALA A 159 9.16 -9.78 1.49
N ILE A 160 9.63 -8.66 2.02
CA ILE A 160 10.36 -8.63 3.28
C ILE A 160 9.35 -8.94 4.39
N PRO A 161 9.61 -9.95 5.24
CA PRO A 161 8.72 -10.29 6.34
C PRO A 161 8.49 -9.09 7.25
N THR A 162 7.23 -8.79 7.53
CA THR A 162 6.84 -7.83 8.56
C THR A 162 6.75 -8.51 9.92
N PRO A 163 6.67 -7.75 11.03
CA PRO A 163 6.41 -8.34 12.35
C PRO A 163 5.13 -9.17 12.43
N LEU A 164 4.10 -8.84 11.63
CA LEU A 164 2.87 -9.62 11.56
C LEU A 164 3.13 -11.01 10.98
N ASP A 165 4.01 -11.12 9.98
CA ASP A 165 4.43 -12.41 9.42
C ASP A 165 5.15 -13.27 10.46
N LEU A 166 6.05 -12.66 11.23
CA LEU A 166 6.91 -13.35 12.20
C LEU A 166 6.15 -13.82 13.44
N ASN A 167 5.16 -13.06 13.90
CA ASN A 167 4.48 -13.32 15.17
C ASN A 167 3.32 -14.31 15.05
N LEU A 168 2.68 -14.40 13.88
CA LEU A 168 1.37 -15.03 13.75
C LEU A 168 1.29 -16.11 12.66
N ASN A 169 2.41 -16.45 12.01
CA ASN A 169 2.45 -17.44 10.91
C ASN A 169 1.34 -17.20 9.85
N LEU A 170 1.13 -15.93 9.51
CA LEU A 170 0.02 -15.51 8.63
C LEU A 170 0.28 -15.77 7.15
N ALA A 171 1.38 -16.43 6.78
CA ALA A 171 1.82 -16.60 5.40
C ALA A 171 0.74 -17.14 4.44
N LYS A 172 -0.24 -17.90 4.93
CA LYS A 172 -1.37 -18.43 4.13
C LYS A 172 -2.57 -17.48 3.99
N GLN A 173 -2.59 -16.40 4.75
CA GLN A 173 -3.71 -15.46 4.86
C GLN A 173 -3.36 -14.04 4.39
N VAL A 174 -2.08 -13.76 4.14
CA VAL A 174 -1.63 -12.48 3.58
C VAL A 174 -1.89 -12.46 2.08
N VAL A 175 -2.54 -11.40 1.61
CA VAL A 175 -2.74 -11.16 0.18
C VAL A 175 -1.61 -10.27 -0.31
N HIS A 176 -0.89 -10.72 -1.32
CA HIS A 176 0.21 -9.99 -1.94
C HIS A 176 -0.16 -9.53 -3.35
N LYS A 177 0.17 -8.28 -3.69
CA LYS A 177 -0.06 -7.71 -5.01
C LYS A 177 1.16 -6.91 -5.46
N SER A 178 1.66 -7.23 -6.65
CA SER A 178 2.58 -6.32 -7.36
C SER A 178 1.77 -5.21 -8.03
N VAL A 179 2.17 -3.97 -7.82
CA VAL A 179 1.52 -2.77 -8.36
C VAL A 179 2.53 -2.05 -9.24
N ASP A 180 2.19 -1.91 -10.52
CA ASP A 180 2.92 -1.08 -11.47
C ASP A 180 2.63 0.40 -11.18
N LEU A 181 3.69 1.16 -10.91
CA LEU A 181 3.66 2.59 -10.62
C LEU A 181 4.37 3.43 -11.69
N SER A 182 4.71 2.85 -12.85
CA SER A 182 5.47 3.53 -13.90
C SER A 182 4.67 4.55 -14.71
N LYS A 183 3.33 4.50 -14.65
CA LYS A 183 2.47 5.39 -15.43
C LYS A 183 2.53 6.83 -14.93
N ARG A 184 2.64 7.76 -15.88
CA ARG A 184 2.65 9.22 -15.65
C ARG A 184 1.28 9.87 -15.84
N ASP A 185 0.33 9.15 -16.44
CA ASP A 185 -1.03 9.65 -16.62
C ASP A 185 -1.85 9.60 -15.33
N ARG A 186 -2.73 10.59 -15.18
CA ARG A 186 -3.67 10.64 -14.06
C ARG A 186 -4.75 9.58 -14.24
N ILE A 187 -4.81 8.62 -13.32
CA ILE A 187 -5.89 7.65 -13.21
C ILE A 187 -7.08 8.32 -12.53
N LYS A 188 -8.29 8.15 -13.09
CA LYS A 188 -9.55 8.71 -12.57
C LYS A 188 -10.63 7.64 -12.55
N GLY A 189 -11.50 7.70 -11.53
CA GLY A 189 -12.68 6.84 -11.44
C GLY A 189 -12.36 5.36 -11.25
N GLU A 190 -11.16 5.04 -10.76
CA GLU A 190 -10.81 3.67 -10.41
C GLU A 190 -11.72 3.21 -9.27
N LYS A 191 -12.27 2.02 -9.43
CA LYS A 191 -13.10 1.35 -8.43
C LYS A 191 -12.35 0.13 -7.93
N VAL A 192 -12.28 -0.01 -6.62
CA VAL A 192 -11.76 -1.21 -5.99
C VAL A 192 -12.89 -1.92 -5.29
N GLU A 193 -12.96 -3.22 -5.54
CA GLU A 193 -13.85 -4.15 -4.85
C GLU A 193 -13.09 -4.73 -3.67
N LEU A 194 -13.64 -4.54 -2.48
CA LEU A 194 -13.15 -5.11 -1.24
C LEU A 194 -14.17 -6.13 -0.75
N ILE A 195 -13.75 -7.39 -0.67
CA ILE A 195 -14.58 -8.48 -0.15
C ILE A 195 -14.24 -8.63 1.32
N ILE A 196 -15.19 -8.30 2.20
CA ILE A 196 -15.06 -8.53 3.64
C ILE A 196 -15.76 -9.83 3.98
N LYS A 197 -15.03 -10.79 4.54
CA LYS A 197 -15.59 -12.05 5.03
C LYS A 197 -15.87 -11.96 6.52
N SER A 198 -17.04 -12.44 6.94
CA SER A 198 -17.34 -12.65 8.35
C SER A 198 -16.41 -13.72 8.92
N SER A 199 -15.88 -13.48 10.11
CA SER A 199 -15.17 -14.52 10.89
C SER A 199 -16.22 -15.30 11.69
N ASP A 200 -16.20 -16.63 11.62
CA ASP A 200 -17.05 -17.50 12.45
C ASP A 200 -16.59 -17.46 13.93
#